data_AF-A0A849F087-F1
#
_entry.id   AF-A0A849F087-F1
#
_cell.length_a   1.000
_cell.length_b   1.000
_cell.length_c   1.000
_cell.angle_alpha   90.00
_cell.angle_beta   90.00
_cell.angle_gamma   90.00
#
_symmetry.space_group_name_H-M   'P 1'
#
loop_
_entity.id
_entity.type
_entity.pdbx_description
1 polymer ?
#
loop_
_entity_poly.entity_id
_entity_poly.type
_entity_poly.pdbx_seq_one_letter_code
_entity_poly.pdbx_strand_id
1 'polypeptide(L)'
;MIKKGIILFVCSITTSLFFGQVEEQPLDSVAEKMIIIEGDSIVQSSIALDEVYVFSKLKFPTYKDKLRYYILRRKTIKVYPYAKLAAERLSELNDSLANIKKKRKRKKYTKQVQKYIEGEFSDELKKLTRTEGQILIKLI
;
A
#
# COMPACT_ATOMS: atom_id res chain seq x y z
N MET A 1 65.99 20.50 -49.30
CA MET A 1 65.36 20.22 -47.98
C MET A 1 63.83 20.24 -47.98
N ILE A 2 63.15 20.79 -48.99
CA ILE A 2 61.68 20.95 -49.02
C ILE A 2 60.87 19.63 -49.13
N LYS A 3 61.35 18.61 -49.86
CA LYS A 3 60.59 17.36 -50.07
C LYS A 3 60.35 16.53 -48.80
N LYS A 4 61.27 16.59 -47.81
CA LYS A 4 61.15 15.86 -46.54
C LYS A 4 60.09 16.46 -45.62
N GLY A 5 59.88 17.78 -45.67
CA GLY A 5 58.85 18.47 -44.88
C GLY A 5 57.42 18.15 -45.34
N ILE A 6 57.22 17.99 -46.66
CA ILE A 6 55.91 17.64 -47.23
C ILE A 6 55.48 16.22 -46.79
N ILE A 7 56.40 15.26 -46.80
CA ILE A 7 56.14 13.88 -46.35
C ILE A 7 55.75 13.85 -44.86
N LEU A 8 56.44 14.64 -44.04
CA LEU A 8 56.17 14.74 -42.60
C LEU A 8 54.79 15.37 -42.32
N PHE A 9 54.39 16.35 -43.12
CA PHE A 9 53.07 16.99 -43.02
C PHE A 9 51.94 16.05 -43.44
N VAL A 10 52.14 15.27 -44.51
CA VAL A 10 51.16 14.26 -44.96
C VAL A 10 51.00 13.15 -43.91
N CYS A 11 52.10 12.66 -43.31
CA CYS A 11 52.02 11.70 -42.21
C CYS A 11 51.24 12.24 -41.01
N SER A 12 51.47 13.51 -40.64
CA SER A 12 50.77 14.15 -39.52
C SER A 12 49.26 14.28 -39.75
N ILE A 13 48.82 14.50 -40.99
CA ILE A 13 47.40 14.57 -41.37
C ILE A 13 46.76 13.17 -41.36
N THR A 14 47.49 12.15 -41.81
CA THR A 14 46.96 10.77 -41.79
C THR A 14 46.77 10.23 -40.38
N THR A 15 47.63 10.59 -39.42
CA THR A 15 47.47 10.17 -38.02
C THR A 15 46.25 10.80 -37.35
N SER A 16 45.88 12.03 -37.69
CA SER A 16 44.67 12.67 -37.14
C SER A 16 43.36 12.03 -37.61
N LEU A 17 43.35 11.37 -38.77
CA LEU A 17 42.15 10.70 -39.30
C LEU A 17 41.88 9.34 -38.63
N PHE A 18 42.87 8.73 -37.96
CA PHE A 18 42.72 7.43 -37.29
C PHE A 18 42.18 7.52 -35.86
N PHE A 19 42.20 8.69 -35.20
CA PHE A 19 41.77 8.84 -33.80
C PHE A 19 40.25 8.98 -33.60
N GLY A 20 39.43 8.74 -34.63
CA GLY A 20 37.98 8.97 -34.60
C GLY A 20 37.09 7.72 -34.45
N GLN A 21 37.65 6.50 -34.40
CA GLN A 21 36.82 5.30 -34.22
C GLN A 21 36.44 5.14 -32.74
N VAL A 22 35.18 5.46 -32.44
CA VAL A 22 34.52 5.09 -31.18
C VAL A 22 34.30 3.58 -31.22
N GLU A 23 34.75 2.89 -30.17
CA GLU A 23 34.55 1.45 -30.01
C GLU A 23 33.04 1.13 -30.01
N GLU A 24 32.56 0.36 -30.99
CA GLU A 24 31.18 -0.12 -31.01
C GLU A 24 30.99 -1.06 -29.82
N GLN A 25 30.36 -0.57 -28.76
CA GLN A 25 29.97 -1.44 -27.66
C GLN A 25 28.92 -2.43 -28.14
N PRO A 26 29.03 -3.73 -27.81
CA PRO A 26 28.01 -4.68 -28.18
C PRO A 26 26.67 -4.21 -27.61
N LEU A 27 25.68 -4.04 -28.49
CA LEU A 27 24.28 -3.86 -28.11
C LEU A 27 23.89 -5.12 -27.33
N ASP A 28 23.92 -5.03 -26.01
CA ASP A 28 23.42 -6.08 -25.12
C ASP A 28 21.94 -6.27 -25.43
N SER A 29 21.67 -7.24 -26.30
CA SER A 29 20.37 -7.47 -26.94
C SER A 29 19.47 -8.21 -25.95
N VAL A 30 19.16 -7.56 -24.83
CA VAL A 30 18.00 -7.94 -24.04
C VAL A 30 16.79 -7.44 -24.83
N ALA A 31 16.15 -8.33 -25.58
CA ALA A 31 14.88 -8.04 -26.24
C ALA A 31 13.91 -7.43 -25.21
N GLU A 32 13.55 -6.16 -25.41
CA GLU A 32 12.74 -5.42 -24.45
C GLU A 32 11.36 -6.10 -24.38
N LYS A 33 11.07 -6.75 -23.25
CA LYS A 33 9.86 -7.53 -23.08
C LYS A 33 8.67 -6.58 -22.94
N MET A 34 8.00 -6.34 -24.06
CA MET A 34 6.80 -5.53 -24.12
C MET A 34 5.62 -6.25 -23.46
N ILE A 35 4.92 -5.53 -22.57
CA ILE A 35 3.77 -6.04 -21.81
C ILE A 35 2.52 -5.33 -22.30
N ILE A 36 1.50 -6.10 -22.67
CA ILE A 36 0.16 -5.60 -22.99
C ILE A 36 -0.70 -5.83 -21.75
N ILE A 37 -1.19 -4.74 -21.16
CA ILE A 37 -2.11 -4.77 -20.03
C ILE A 37 -3.53 -4.83 -20.59
N GLU A 38 -4.34 -5.78 -20.11
CA GLU A 38 -5.72 -5.94 -20.56
C GLU A 38 -6.54 -4.66 -20.30
N GLY A 39 -7.09 -4.08 -21.37
CA GLY A 39 -7.86 -2.83 -21.32
C GLY A 39 -7.06 -1.54 -21.61
N ASP A 40 -5.75 -1.64 -21.83
CA ASP A 40 -4.91 -0.54 -22.31
C ASP A 40 -4.53 -0.75 -23.78
N SER A 41 -4.49 0.35 -24.55
CA SER A 41 -4.06 0.34 -25.96
C SER A 41 -2.57 0.65 -26.10
N ILE A 42 -1.92 1.13 -25.03
CA ILE A 42 -0.52 1.48 -25.01
C ILE A 42 0.29 0.29 -24.51
N VAL A 43 1.33 -0.08 -25.25
CA VAL A 43 2.26 -1.13 -24.86
C VAL A 43 3.28 -0.56 -23.89
N GLN A 44 3.42 -1.17 -22.72
CA GLN A 44 4.30 -0.68 -21.65
C GLN A 44 5.49 -1.64 -21.47
N SER A 45 6.65 -1.08 -21.12
CA SER A 45 7.87 -1.85 -20.81
C SER A 45 7.93 -2.34 -19.36
N SER A 46 6.99 -1.91 -18.50
CA SER A 46 6.91 -2.32 -17.09
C SER A 46 5.48 -2.26 -16.56
N ILE A 47 5.22 -2.95 -15.44
CA ILE A 47 3.94 -2.93 -14.72
C ILE A 47 4.08 -1.94 -13.56
N ALA A 48 3.26 -0.90 -13.53
CA ALA A 48 3.17 -0.01 -12.37
C ALA A 48 2.56 -0.77 -11.18
N LEU A 49 3.30 -0.86 -10.08
CA LEU A 49 2.83 -1.46 -8.83
C LEU A 49 2.28 -0.40 -7.89
N ASP A 50 1.33 -0.79 -7.04
CA ASP A 50 0.84 0.08 -5.97
C ASP A 50 1.94 0.40 -4.96
N GLU A 51 1.97 1.67 -4.51
CA GLU A 51 2.91 2.12 -3.50
C GLU A 51 2.65 1.42 -2.15
N VAL A 52 3.74 0.98 -1.49
CA VAL A 52 3.66 0.33 -0.17
C VAL A 52 4.49 1.10 0.84
N TYR A 53 3.88 1.41 1.99
CA TYR A 53 4.56 2.06 3.09
C TYR A 53 5.43 1.07 3.88
N VAL A 54 6.73 1.31 3.90
CA VAL A 54 7.68 0.52 4.71
C VAL A 54 8.03 1.28 5.99
N PHE A 55 7.52 0.80 7.12
CA PHE A 55 7.81 1.38 8.43
C PHE A 55 9.09 0.80 9.02
N SER A 56 9.89 1.66 9.66
CA SER A 56 11.08 1.24 10.40
C SER A 56 10.73 0.36 11.62
N LYS A 57 11.71 -0.41 12.12
CA LYS A 57 11.54 -1.22 13.34
C LYS A 57 11.18 -0.33 14.53
N LEU A 58 10.14 -0.71 15.27
CA LEU A 58 9.71 0.00 16.48
C LEU A 58 10.82 0.01 17.55
N LYS A 59 11.12 1.19 18.08
CA LYS A 59 12.03 1.39 19.21
C LYS A 59 11.21 1.78 20.44
N PHE A 60 11.51 1.17 21.58
CA PHE A 60 10.84 1.45 22.85
C PHE A 60 11.87 1.97 23.86
N PRO A 61 11.54 3.01 24.65
CA PRO A 61 12.48 3.57 25.63
C PRO A 61 12.69 2.61 26.81
N THR A 62 11.69 1.81 27.18
CA THR A 62 11.78 0.83 28.26
C THR A 62 11.17 -0.51 27.88
N TYR A 63 11.57 -1.58 28.59
CA TYR A 63 10.98 -2.91 28.45
C TYR A 63 9.47 -2.92 28.78
N LYS A 64 9.05 -2.11 29.76
CA LYS A 64 7.64 -1.99 30.16
C LYS A 64 6.78 -1.44 29.03
N ASP A 65 7.28 -0.45 28.29
CA ASP A 65 6.57 0.13 27.14
C ASP A 65 6.47 -0.85 25.99
N LYS A 66 7.55 -1.61 25.75
CA LYS A 66 7.57 -2.71 24.77
C LYS A 66 6.50 -3.76 25.11
N LEU A 67 6.42 -4.19 26.37
CA LEU A 67 5.42 -5.16 26.82
C LEU A 67 4.00 -4.61 26.67
N ARG A 68 3.76 -3.37 27.12
CA ARG A 68 2.46 -2.69 26.98
C ARG A 68 2.01 -2.61 25.52
N TYR A 69 2.92 -2.28 24.61
CA TYR A 69 2.65 -2.27 23.17
C TYR A 69 2.23 -3.64 22.66
N TYR A 70 2.96 -4.71 22.99
CA TYR A 70 2.62 -6.05 22.52
C TYR A 70 1.30 -6.58 23.08
N ILE A 71 0.99 -6.27 24.34
CA ILE A 71 -0.32 -6.60 24.94
C ILE A 71 -1.43 -5.89 24.19
N LEU A 72 -1.26 -4.59 23.92
CA LEU A 72 -2.22 -3.80 23.14
C LEU A 72 -2.39 -4.40 21.74
N ARG A 73 -1.29 -4.61 21.01
CA ARG A 73 -1.30 -5.21 19.66
C ARG A 73 -2.06 -6.53 19.64
N ARG A 74 -1.79 -7.44 20.58
CA ARG A 74 -2.49 -8.74 20.66
C ARG A 74 -4.00 -8.55 20.86
N LYS A 75 -4.40 -7.67 21.78
CA LYS A 75 -5.81 -7.38 22.06
C LYS A 75 -6.49 -6.73 20.86
N THR A 76 -5.84 -5.76 20.22
CA THR A 76 -6.34 -5.09 19.01
C THR A 76 -6.57 -6.09 17.88
N ILE A 77 -5.60 -6.97 17.59
CA ILE A 77 -5.76 -8.00 16.55
C ILE A 77 -6.95 -8.94 16.85
N LYS A 78 -7.11 -9.36 18.11
CA LYS A 78 -8.24 -10.21 18.53
C LYS A 78 -9.60 -9.52 18.34
N VAL A 79 -9.66 -8.22 18.60
CA VAL A 79 -10.90 -7.42 18.61
C VAL A 79 -11.28 -6.90 17.21
N TYR A 80 -10.29 -6.70 16.34
CA TYR A 80 -10.46 -6.06 15.04
C TYR A 80 -11.58 -6.62 14.15
N PRO A 81 -11.79 -7.94 14.01
CA PRO A 81 -12.87 -8.49 13.19
C PRO A 81 -14.26 -8.01 13.63
N TYR A 82 -14.49 -7.92 14.94
CA TYR A 82 -15.75 -7.43 15.51
C TYR A 82 -15.92 -5.92 15.29
N ALA A 83 -14.83 -5.15 15.39
CA ALA A 83 -14.86 -3.71 15.14
C ALA A 83 -15.23 -3.42 13.68
N LYS A 84 -14.62 -4.12 12.73
CA LYS A 84 -14.92 -3.98 11.30
C LYS A 84 -16.39 -4.28 11.01
N LEU A 85 -16.90 -5.42 11.50
CA LEU A 85 -18.29 -5.81 11.33
C LEU A 85 -19.23 -4.75 11.94
N ALA A 86 -18.94 -4.27 13.15
CA ALA A 86 -19.75 -3.27 13.81
C ALA A 86 -19.76 -1.92 13.05
N ALA A 87 -18.62 -1.49 12.49
CA ALA A 87 -18.53 -0.29 11.68
C ALA A 87 -19.37 -0.41 10.39
N GLU A 88 -19.30 -1.55 9.70
CA GLU A 88 -20.12 -1.84 8.52
C GLU A 88 -21.63 -1.81 8.87
N ARG A 89 -22.04 -2.48 9.95
CA ARG A 89 -23.44 -2.47 10.42
C ARG A 89 -23.93 -1.08 10.82
N LEU A 90 -23.07 -0.27 11.42
CA LEU A 90 -23.39 1.10 11.78
C LEU A 90 -23.60 1.96 10.52
N SER A 91 -22.76 1.78 9.49
CA SER A 91 -22.93 2.45 8.20
C SER A 91 -24.26 2.06 7.54
N GLU A 92 -24.54 0.75 7.42
CA GLU A 92 -25.80 0.25 6.86
C GLU A 92 -27.03 0.78 7.61
N LEU A 93 -26.94 0.85 8.95
CA LEU A 93 -27.99 1.42 9.79
C LEU A 93 -28.18 2.91 9.49
N ASN A 94 -27.10 3.68 9.36
CA ASN A 94 -27.16 5.11 9.06
C ASN A 94 -27.79 5.37 7.69
N ASP A 95 -27.41 4.59 6.67
CA ASP A 95 -27.98 4.66 5.32
C ASP A 95 -29.49 4.34 5.33
N SER A 96 -29.87 3.29 6.07
CA SER A 96 -31.28 2.92 6.26
C SER A 96 -32.08 4.02 6.99
N LEU A 97 -31.46 4.65 8.00
CA LEU A 97 -32.08 5.73 8.78
C LEU A 97 -32.24 7.02 7.97
N ALA A 98 -31.40 7.28 6.97
CA ALA A 98 -31.50 8.45 6.09
C ALA A 98 -32.85 8.47 5.33
N ASN A 99 -33.34 7.29 4.95
CA ASN A 99 -34.62 7.13 4.23
C ASN A 99 -35.86 7.27 5.14
N ILE A 100 -35.70 7.25 6.46
CA ILE A 100 -36.82 7.27 7.41
C ILE A 100 -37.07 8.70 7.93
N LYS A 101 -38.11 9.36 7.40
CA LYS A 101 -38.48 10.74 7.77
C LYS A 101 -38.94 10.91 9.23
N LYS A 102 -39.73 9.97 9.77
CA LYS A 102 -40.35 10.11 11.11
C LYS A 102 -39.40 9.65 12.24
N LYS A 103 -39.11 10.54 13.21
CA LYS A 103 -38.28 10.24 14.40
C LYS A 103 -38.72 8.99 15.18
N ARG A 104 -40.04 8.78 15.35
CA ARG A 104 -40.58 7.58 16.01
C ARG A 104 -40.23 6.29 15.26
N LYS A 105 -40.29 6.30 13.92
CA LYS A 105 -39.95 5.14 13.08
C LYS A 105 -38.45 4.85 13.15
N ARG A 106 -37.60 5.89 13.11
CA ARG A 106 -36.14 5.77 13.31
C ARG A 106 -35.82 5.06 14.63
N LYS A 107 -36.39 5.54 15.74
CA LYS A 107 -36.19 4.93 17.08
C LYS A 107 -36.65 3.47 17.13
N LYS A 108 -37.78 3.13 16.49
CA LYS A 108 -38.28 1.74 16.44
C LYS A 108 -37.31 0.84 15.64
N TYR A 109 -36.84 1.32 14.49
CA TYR A 109 -35.92 0.58 13.63
C TYR A 109 -34.57 0.34 14.32
N THR A 110 -33.96 1.38 14.90
CA THR A 110 -32.71 1.25 15.66
C THR A 110 -32.83 0.22 16.79
N LYS A 111 -33.95 0.23 17.56
CA LYS A 111 -34.17 -0.76 18.62
C LYS A 111 -34.29 -2.19 18.10
N GLN A 112 -34.91 -2.37 16.93
CA GLN A 112 -35.04 -3.69 16.31
C GLN A 112 -33.68 -4.24 15.89
N VAL A 113 -32.86 -3.41 15.23
CA VAL A 113 -31.49 -3.75 14.84
C VAL A 113 -30.62 -4.02 16.06
N GLN A 114 -30.71 -3.17 17.09
CA GLN A 114 -29.99 -3.37 18.35
C GLN A 114 -30.31 -4.73 18.97
N LYS A 115 -31.59 -5.10 19.10
CA LYS A 115 -32.00 -6.38 19.69
C LYS A 115 -31.49 -7.58 18.89
N TYR A 116 -31.46 -7.46 17.56
CA TYR A 116 -30.91 -8.48 16.67
C TYR A 116 -29.41 -8.65 16.89
N ILE A 117 -28.64 -7.55 16.86
CA ILE A 117 -27.19 -7.56 17.08
C ILE A 117 -26.84 -8.07 18.48
N GLU A 118 -27.58 -7.65 19.51
CA GLU A 118 -27.38 -8.15 20.87
C GLU A 118 -27.65 -9.66 20.95
N GLY A 119 -28.64 -10.19 20.23
CA GLY A 119 -28.91 -11.62 20.15
C GLY A 119 -27.77 -12.41 19.51
N GLU A 120 -27.31 -11.95 18.34
CA GLU A 120 -26.27 -12.65 17.57
C GLU A 120 -24.89 -12.58 18.25
N PHE A 121 -24.52 -11.42 18.79
CA PHE A 121 -23.15 -11.17 19.24
C PHE A 121 -22.95 -11.17 20.76
N SER A 122 -24.02 -11.24 21.57
CA SER A 122 -23.91 -11.21 23.04
C SER A 122 -22.89 -12.22 23.57
N ASP A 123 -22.98 -13.47 23.10
CA ASP A 123 -22.16 -14.54 23.65
C ASP A 123 -20.71 -14.48 23.19
N GLU A 124 -20.45 -13.87 22.02
CA GLU A 124 -19.11 -13.57 21.54
C GLU A 124 -18.50 -12.37 22.28
N LEU A 125 -19.27 -11.30 22.46
CA LEU A 125 -18.83 -10.10 23.17
C LEU A 125 -18.56 -10.37 24.65
N LYS A 126 -19.31 -11.28 25.29
CA LYS A 126 -19.04 -11.74 26.67
C LYS A 126 -17.70 -12.44 26.82
N LYS A 127 -17.12 -13.01 25.75
CA LYS A 127 -15.78 -13.64 25.77
C LYS A 127 -14.65 -12.58 25.76
N LEU A 128 -14.97 -11.31 25.53
CA LEU A 128 -14.00 -10.22 25.57
C LEU A 128 -13.77 -9.75 27.01
N THR A 129 -12.51 -9.50 27.34
CA THR A 129 -12.17 -8.84 28.61
C THR A 129 -12.59 -7.38 28.59
N ARG A 130 -12.76 -6.75 29.75
CA ARG A 130 -13.15 -5.33 29.84
C ARG A 130 -12.23 -4.38 29.06
N THR A 131 -10.93 -4.66 29.03
CA THR A 131 -9.95 -3.88 28.26
C THR A 131 -10.03 -4.15 26.76
N GLU A 132 -10.39 -5.38 26.35
CA GLU A 132 -10.67 -5.70 24.94
C GLU A 132 -11.94 -4.99 24.46
N GLY A 133 -12.99 -4.95 25.28
CA GLY A 133 -14.21 -4.18 25.00
C GLY A 133 -13.94 -2.66 24.90
N GLN A 134 -13.06 -2.11 25.74
CA GLN A 134 -12.62 -0.71 25.60
C GLN A 134 -11.88 -0.46 24.29
N ILE A 135 -11.07 -1.42 23.82
CA ILE A 135 -10.40 -1.32 22.52
C ILE A 135 -11.43 -1.40 21.40
N LEU A 136 -12.42 -2.29 21.50
CA LEU A 136 -13.50 -2.44 20.51
C LEU A 136 -14.22 -1.11 20.27
N ILE A 137 -14.67 -0.46 21.34
CA ILE A 137 -15.38 0.82 21.26
C ILE A 137 -14.50 1.94 20.67
N LYS A 138 -13.17 1.86 20.82
CA LYS A 138 -12.25 2.85 20.23
C LYS A 138 -11.98 2.63 18.74
N LEU A 139 -12.29 1.45 18.21
CA LEU A 139 -12.05 1.09 16.81
C LEU A 139 -13.29 1.30 15.91
N ILE A 140 -14.49 1.29 16.50
CA ILE A 140 -15.77 1.60 15.83
C ILE A 140 -15.92 3.12 15.74
#